data_AF-A0A945CT55-F1
#
_entry.id   AF-A0A945CT55-F1
#
_cell.length_a   1.000
_cell.length_b   1.000
_cell.length_c   1.000
_cell.angle_alpha   90.00
_cell.angle_beta   90.00
_cell.angle_gamma   90.00
#
_symmetry.space_group_name_H-M   'P 1'
#
loop_
_entity.id
_entity.type
_entity.pdbx_description
1 polymer ?
#
loop_
_entity_poly.entity_id
_entity_poly.type
_entity_poly.pdbx_seq_one_letter_code
_entity_poly.pdbx_strand_id
1 'polypeptide(L)'
;MRSQTAQSQRANQEKCMAYSQFDRVPNHYAGEIIQRVKDFRRQTGRKRLEPTLLKIGQLEVLVPRHFGFCFGVERAIHMAFSAVEEHPERRTFLVSEIIHNPLVNEELQERGIRFIFDGVGKRQVAEEGIEADDVVLIPAFGTTLQIEESLRRSGIDTSTDEFRENYDTTCPFVSKVWKRGEELGREGYTVVIHGKFRHEETQATHSHTEQHAKTLVVLDREEAEKVRDFILGEMDLERFREQFEGKWSEGFDPECDLERVAVVNQTTMLAEETQEVTEILRDAMRSRYGEEDLDHHCADTNDTLCYATNQNQNATRSLLRSGAALAVIVGGYNSSNTAHLVEICSEMMPSFLIANHTEMLSRGEIRHFDIHAKEPIVGSGWLPEELPVRLVVTSGASCPDVLMNQVIERIAGFFGYGAAEIRAGLEELSLFDNSPG
;
A
#
# COMPACT_ATOMS: atom_id res chain seq x y z
N MET A 1 -35.91 5.73 -34.99
CA MET A 1 -35.07 4.69 -34.36
C MET A 1 -33.60 5.04 -34.22
N ARG A 2 -33.00 5.97 -35.00
CA ARG A 2 -31.59 6.39 -34.81
C ARG A 2 -31.34 7.53 -33.81
N SER A 3 -32.39 8.21 -33.31
CA SER A 3 -32.23 9.36 -32.39
C SER A 3 -32.29 9.01 -30.90
N GLN A 4 -32.97 7.92 -30.52
CA GLN A 4 -33.07 7.48 -29.12
C GLN A 4 -31.79 6.82 -28.62
N THR A 5 -31.06 6.10 -29.49
CA THR A 5 -29.80 5.42 -29.15
C THR A 5 -28.67 6.42 -28.87
N ALA A 6 -28.60 7.51 -29.64
CA ALA A 6 -27.60 8.58 -29.44
C ALA A 6 -27.89 9.44 -28.20
N GLN A 7 -29.16 9.61 -27.81
CA GLN A 7 -29.54 10.25 -26.55
C GLN A 7 -29.25 9.34 -25.34
N SER A 8 -29.44 8.02 -25.45
CA SER A 8 -29.08 7.08 -24.37
C SER A 8 -27.56 6.94 -24.18
N GLN A 9 -26.78 6.98 -25.27
CA GLN A 9 -25.32 6.94 -25.22
C GLN A 9 -24.73 8.26 -24.71
N ARG A 10 -25.34 9.41 -25.04
CA ARG A 10 -24.96 10.70 -24.42
C ARG A 10 -25.38 10.80 -22.96
N ALA A 11 -26.55 10.26 -22.57
CA ALA A 11 -26.96 10.20 -21.17
C ALA A 11 -26.08 9.27 -20.32
N ASN A 12 -25.56 8.18 -20.88
CA ASN A 12 -24.54 7.34 -20.22
C ASN A 12 -23.15 8.00 -20.21
N GLN A 13 -22.76 8.73 -21.25
CA GLN A 13 -21.51 9.50 -21.24
C GLN A 13 -21.53 10.71 -20.30
N GLU A 14 -22.69 11.36 -20.13
CA GLU A 14 -22.88 12.47 -19.20
C GLU A 14 -23.08 11.98 -17.75
N LYS A 15 -23.62 10.77 -17.52
CA LYS A 15 -23.63 10.12 -16.20
C LYS A 15 -22.24 9.63 -15.76
N CYS A 16 -21.35 9.29 -16.70
CA CYS A 16 -19.93 9.04 -16.43
C CYS A 16 -19.10 10.31 -16.13
N MET A 17 -19.73 11.48 -15.95
CA MET A 17 -19.05 12.73 -15.59
C MET A 17 -19.67 13.40 -14.36
N ALA A 18 -19.59 12.73 -13.22
CA ALA A 18 -19.08 13.39 -12.03
C ALA A 18 -17.73 12.73 -11.75
N TYR A 19 -16.73 13.53 -11.44
CA TYR A 19 -15.34 13.11 -11.23
C TYR A 19 -14.48 13.02 -12.51
N SER A 20 -14.06 14.21 -12.94
CA SER A 20 -12.86 14.36 -13.76
C SER A 20 -11.67 13.66 -13.08
N GLN A 21 -10.59 13.41 -13.81
CA GLN A 21 -9.34 12.85 -13.25
C GLN A 21 -8.81 13.62 -12.00
N PHE A 22 -9.31 14.84 -11.75
CA PHE A 22 -8.95 15.73 -10.65
C PHE A 22 -9.89 15.73 -9.44
N ASP A 23 -11.05 15.05 -9.49
CA ASP A 23 -12.01 15.01 -8.37
C ASP A 23 -12.20 13.59 -7.80
N ARG A 24 -11.27 12.67 -8.05
CA ARG A 24 -11.46 11.24 -7.70
C ARG A 24 -11.65 10.95 -6.21
N VAL A 25 -11.33 11.89 -5.34
CA VAL A 25 -11.43 11.71 -3.90
C VAL A 25 -12.30 12.82 -3.33
N PRO A 26 -13.23 12.52 -2.41
CA PRO A 26 -14.03 13.54 -1.73
C PRO A 26 -13.17 14.69 -1.20
N ASN A 27 -13.61 15.93 -1.47
CA ASN A 27 -12.84 17.14 -1.16
C ASN A 27 -12.47 17.28 0.32
N HIS A 28 -13.20 16.65 1.25
CA HIS A 28 -12.89 16.70 2.68
C HIS A 28 -11.67 15.87 3.09
N TYR A 29 -11.16 14.99 2.22
CA TYR A 29 -9.86 14.35 2.43
C TYR A 29 -8.68 15.24 2.03
N ALA A 30 -8.91 16.31 1.28
CA ALA A 30 -7.89 17.30 0.97
C ALA A 30 -7.54 18.13 2.21
N GLY A 31 -6.31 18.62 2.28
CA GLY A 31 -5.84 19.51 3.33
C GLY A 31 -5.16 20.74 2.76
N GLU A 32 -5.48 21.95 3.24
CA GLU A 32 -4.92 23.21 2.72
C GLU A 32 -3.38 23.24 2.71
N ILE A 33 -2.72 22.92 3.85
CA ILE A 33 -1.26 22.88 3.98
C ILE A 33 -0.66 21.92 2.94
N ILE A 34 -1.14 20.68 2.89
CA ILE A 34 -0.63 19.68 1.96
C ILE A 34 -0.93 20.03 0.50
N GLN A 35 -2.10 20.60 0.21
CA GLN A 35 -2.45 21.03 -1.15
C GLN A 35 -1.50 22.12 -1.64
N ARG A 36 -1.16 23.09 -0.78
CA ARG A 36 -0.14 24.11 -1.09
C ARG A 36 1.24 23.50 -1.31
N VAL A 37 1.64 22.51 -0.50
CA VAL A 37 2.88 21.75 -0.71
C VAL A 37 2.87 21.03 -2.06
N LYS A 38 1.80 20.31 -2.40
CA LYS A 38 1.64 19.62 -3.68
C LYS A 38 1.68 20.59 -4.87
N ASP A 39 1.04 21.75 -4.77
CA ASP A 39 1.02 22.76 -5.84
C ASP A 39 2.38 23.42 -6.04
N PHE A 40 3.09 23.76 -4.95
CA PHE A 40 4.49 24.18 -5.02
C PHE A 40 5.35 23.11 -5.71
N ARG A 41 5.15 21.84 -5.34
CA ARG A 41 5.87 20.70 -5.91
C ARG A 41 5.57 20.48 -7.40
N ARG A 42 4.37 20.75 -7.89
CA ARG A 42 4.07 20.69 -9.33
C ARG A 42 4.94 21.66 -10.15
N GLN A 43 5.35 22.78 -9.56
CA GLN A 43 6.12 23.84 -10.23
C GLN A 43 7.64 23.64 -10.14
N THR A 44 8.14 22.89 -9.15
CA THR A 44 9.58 22.75 -8.87
C THR A 44 10.29 21.60 -9.58
N GLY A 45 9.62 20.91 -10.52
CA GLY A 45 10.22 19.87 -11.37
C GLY A 45 9.91 18.44 -10.90
N ARG A 46 9.63 17.55 -11.86
CA ARG A 46 9.09 16.20 -11.59
C ARG A 46 10.10 15.21 -11.01
N LYS A 47 11.40 15.38 -11.26
CA LYS A 47 12.46 14.42 -10.87
C LYS A 47 13.21 14.78 -9.59
N ARG A 48 12.93 15.96 -9.02
CA ARG A 48 13.61 16.45 -7.81
C ARG A 48 13.05 15.73 -6.59
N LEU A 49 13.89 15.01 -5.85
CA LEU A 49 13.46 14.25 -4.66
C LEU A 49 13.65 15.05 -3.37
N GLU A 50 14.44 16.14 -3.40
CA GLU A 50 14.66 17.05 -2.28
C GLU A 50 13.33 17.39 -1.60
N PRO A 51 13.21 17.36 -0.27
CA PRO A 51 11.93 17.56 0.38
C PRO A 51 11.52 19.02 0.35
N THR A 52 10.22 19.25 0.54
CA THR A 52 9.67 20.57 0.75
C THR A 52 9.95 20.99 2.18
N LEU A 53 10.51 22.19 2.36
CA LEU A 53 10.67 22.84 3.64
C LEU A 53 9.51 23.81 3.86
N LEU A 54 8.77 23.59 4.95
CA LEU A 54 7.78 24.52 5.50
C LEU A 54 8.32 25.07 6.82
N LYS A 55 8.63 26.37 6.86
CA LYS A 55 9.09 27.06 8.07
C LYS A 55 7.92 27.73 8.79
N ILE A 56 7.71 27.37 10.05
CA ILE A 56 6.65 27.92 10.91
C ILE A 56 7.36 28.50 12.14
N GLY A 57 7.75 29.78 12.08
CA GLY A 57 8.62 30.36 13.12
C GLY A 57 9.96 29.63 13.22
N GLN A 58 10.24 29.01 14.37
CA GLN A 58 11.45 28.20 14.63
C GLN A 58 11.24 26.69 14.40
N LEU A 59 10.10 26.29 13.85
CA LEU A 59 9.80 24.92 13.44
C LEU A 59 10.05 24.75 11.93
N GLU A 60 10.88 23.78 11.57
CA GLU A 60 11.14 23.38 10.19
C GLU A 60 10.49 22.01 9.93
N VAL A 61 9.40 21.99 9.16
CA VAL A 61 8.72 20.76 8.76
C VAL A 61 9.20 20.37 7.37
N LEU A 62 9.79 19.18 7.26
CA LEU A 62 10.18 18.57 6.01
C LEU A 62 9.12 17.58 5.54
N VAL A 63 8.56 17.84 4.36
CA VAL A 63 7.59 16.97 3.71
C VAL A 63 8.24 16.37 2.46
N PRO A 64 8.33 15.03 2.31
CA PRO A 64 8.96 14.42 1.15
C PRO A 64 8.23 14.79 -0.15
N ARG A 65 8.85 14.50 -1.30
CA ARG A 65 8.21 14.69 -2.59
C ARG A 65 6.95 13.83 -2.77
N HIS A 66 7.02 12.56 -2.40
CA HIS A 66 5.96 11.58 -2.60
C HIS A 66 5.47 11.08 -1.24
N PHE A 67 4.15 11.16 -1.03
CA PHE A 67 3.44 10.80 0.19
C PHE A 67 1.92 10.83 -0.07
N GLY A 68 1.12 10.34 0.87
CA GLY A 68 -0.35 10.37 0.82
C GLY A 68 -0.94 9.46 -0.26
N PHE A 69 -2.24 9.62 -0.53
CA PHE A 69 -2.99 8.76 -1.45
C PHE A 69 -2.28 8.51 -2.79
N CYS A 70 -2.16 7.23 -3.15
CA CYS A 70 -1.73 6.82 -4.48
C CYS A 70 -2.93 6.63 -5.42
N PHE A 71 -2.67 6.57 -6.74
CA PHE A 71 -3.71 6.39 -7.76
C PHE A 71 -4.67 5.23 -7.48
N GLY A 72 -4.15 4.08 -7.04
CA GLY A 72 -4.97 2.89 -6.77
C GLY A 72 -5.95 3.13 -5.61
N VAL A 73 -5.49 3.82 -4.57
CA VAL A 73 -6.31 4.21 -3.42
C VAL A 73 -7.36 5.25 -3.81
N GLU A 74 -6.96 6.30 -4.54
CA GLU A 74 -7.90 7.32 -5.02
C GLU A 74 -9.03 6.70 -5.86
N ARG A 75 -8.67 5.77 -6.77
CA ARG A 75 -9.65 5.02 -7.57
C ARG A 75 -10.56 4.16 -6.70
N ALA A 76 -10.03 3.45 -5.72
CA ALA A 76 -10.85 2.57 -4.88
C ALA A 76 -11.85 3.35 -4.02
N ILE A 77 -11.41 4.46 -3.42
CA ILE A 77 -12.29 5.37 -2.69
C ILE A 77 -13.37 5.93 -3.63
N HIS A 78 -12.99 6.43 -4.80
CA HIS A 78 -13.93 6.94 -5.80
C HIS A 78 -15.06 5.93 -6.10
N MET A 79 -14.68 4.70 -6.42
CA MET A 79 -15.62 3.63 -6.80
C MET A 79 -16.53 3.26 -5.63
N ALA A 80 -15.99 3.16 -4.41
CA ALA A 80 -16.79 2.82 -3.24
C ALA A 80 -17.84 3.90 -2.91
N PHE A 81 -17.46 5.18 -2.99
CA PHE A 81 -18.39 6.29 -2.78
C PHE A 81 -19.45 6.34 -3.90
N SER A 82 -19.04 6.19 -5.15
CA SER A 82 -19.95 6.17 -6.30
C SER A 82 -20.97 5.04 -6.19
N ALA A 83 -20.53 3.84 -5.78
CA ALA A 83 -21.41 2.68 -5.62
C ALA A 83 -22.52 2.91 -4.57
N VAL A 84 -22.23 3.64 -3.49
CA VAL A 84 -23.24 4.01 -2.48
C VAL A 84 -24.18 5.11 -3.00
N GLU A 85 -23.65 6.10 -3.72
CA GLU A 85 -24.44 7.22 -4.25
C GLU A 85 -25.36 6.81 -5.40
N GLU A 86 -24.93 5.86 -6.24
CA GLU A 86 -25.69 5.35 -7.39
C GLU A 86 -26.77 4.34 -6.98
N HIS A 87 -26.60 3.68 -5.84
CA HIS A 87 -27.49 2.63 -5.34
C HIS A 87 -27.91 2.86 -3.87
N PRO A 88 -28.50 4.02 -3.52
CA PRO A 88 -28.81 4.36 -2.12
C PRO A 88 -29.86 3.43 -1.48
N GLU A 89 -30.66 2.73 -2.29
CA GLU A 89 -31.68 1.78 -1.83
C GLU A 89 -31.18 0.35 -1.65
N ARG A 90 -30.01 0.00 -2.20
CA ARG A 90 -29.46 -1.35 -2.15
C ARG A 90 -28.53 -1.50 -0.94
N ARG A 91 -28.41 -2.70 -0.39
CA ARG A 91 -27.38 -2.95 0.62
C ARG A 91 -26.04 -3.01 -0.07
N THR A 92 -25.05 -2.31 0.48
CA THR A 92 -23.69 -2.31 -0.05
C THR A 92 -22.76 -3.02 0.92
N PHE A 93 -22.04 -3.99 0.40
CA PHE A 93 -21.01 -4.73 1.09
C PHE A 93 -19.65 -4.47 0.45
N LEU A 94 -18.62 -4.61 1.26
CA LEU A 94 -17.24 -4.62 0.81
C LEU A 94 -16.61 -5.88 1.37
N VAL A 95 -15.81 -6.58 0.57
CA VAL A 95 -15.24 -7.88 0.99
C VAL A 95 -14.48 -7.73 2.32
N SER A 96 -13.59 -6.75 2.43
CA SER A 96 -12.94 -6.38 3.69
C SER A 96 -12.74 -4.87 3.76
N GLU A 97 -11.67 -4.35 4.37
CA GLU A 97 -11.37 -2.91 4.31
C GLU A 97 -11.11 -2.46 2.87
N ILE A 98 -11.49 -1.24 2.48
CA ILE A 98 -11.24 -0.76 1.10
C ILE A 98 -9.74 -0.59 0.86
N ILE A 99 -9.08 -0.08 1.90
CA ILE A 99 -7.65 0.21 2.06
C ILE A 99 -7.33 0.12 3.54
N HIS A 100 -6.06 -0.04 3.90
CA HIS A 100 -5.60 0.03 5.30
C HIS A 100 -5.51 1.48 5.80
N ASN A 101 -6.67 2.09 6.06
CA ASN A 101 -6.80 3.40 6.70
C ASN A 101 -8.11 3.47 7.52
N PRO A 102 -8.05 3.61 8.85
CA PRO A 102 -9.24 3.56 9.71
C PRO A 102 -10.24 4.69 9.41
N LEU A 103 -9.78 5.92 9.21
CA LEU A 103 -10.65 7.07 8.93
C LEU A 103 -11.52 6.83 7.68
N VAL A 104 -10.92 6.32 6.61
CA VAL A 104 -11.63 6.06 5.35
C VAL A 104 -12.64 4.92 5.51
N ASN A 105 -12.25 3.84 6.20
CA ASN A 105 -13.15 2.70 6.45
C ASN A 105 -14.31 3.06 7.38
N GLU A 106 -14.06 3.85 8.43
CA GLU A 106 -15.09 4.36 9.35
C GLU A 106 -16.13 5.19 8.58
N GLU A 107 -15.68 6.09 7.69
CA GLU A 107 -16.62 6.89 6.88
C GLU A 107 -17.46 6.03 5.92
N LEU A 108 -16.86 5.02 5.29
CA LEU A 108 -17.62 4.09 4.44
C LEU A 108 -18.68 3.33 5.24
N GLN A 109 -18.36 2.93 6.48
CA GLN A 109 -19.31 2.29 7.38
C GLN A 109 -20.43 3.24 7.83
N GLU A 110 -20.10 4.50 8.15
CA GLU A 110 -21.08 5.55 8.46
C GLU A 110 -22.05 5.81 7.28
N ARG A 111 -21.57 5.60 6.05
CA ARG A 111 -22.37 5.65 4.82
C ARG A 111 -23.18 4.37 4.55
N GLY A 112 -23.12 3.39 5.44
CA GLY A 112 -23.95 2.18 5.41
C GLY A 112 -23.28 0.96 4.75
N ILE A 113 -22.01 1.05 4.34
CA ILE A 113 -21.28 -0.11 3.82
C ILE A 113 -20.99 -1.10 4.96
N ARG A 114 -21.19 -2.39 4.72
CA ARG A 114 -20.87 -3.46 5.67
C ARG A 114 -19.72 -4.31 5.16
N PHE A 115 -18.77 -4.65 6.03
CA PHE A 115 -17.65 -5.52 5.65
C PHE A 115 -18.05 -6.99 5.81
N ILE A 116 -17.77 -7.80 4.78
CA ILE A 116 -18.03 -9.24 4.82
C ILE A 116 -17.02 -9.93 5.72
N PHE A 117 -15.76 -9.49 5.69
CA PHE A 117 -14.66 -9.94 6.55
C PHE A 117 -14.08 -8.75 7.32
N ASP A 118 -13.61 -8.97 8.55
CA ASP A 118 -12.87 -7.96 9.30
C ASP A 118 -11.40 -7.90 8.85
N GLY A 119 -10.64 -6.93 9.41
CA GLY A 119 -9.22 -6.72 9.06
C GLY A 119 -8.26 -7.85 9.48
N VAL A 120 -8.76 -8.92 10.11
CA VAL A 120 -7.99 -10.15 10.39
C VAL A 120 -8.51 -11.37 9.61
N GLY A 121 -9.42 -11.15 8.66
CA GLY A 121 -9.95 -12.19 7.76
C GLY A 121 -11.09 -13.02 8.36
N LYS A 122 -11.67 -12.62 9.49
CA LYS A 122 -12.83 -13.31 10.07
C LYS A 122 -14.11 -12.80 9.41
N ARG A 123 -14.88 -13.73 8.86
CA ARG A 123 -16.18 -13.46 8.25
C ARG A 123 -17.19 -12.94 9.28
N GLN A 124 -17.78 -11.77 8.99
CA GLN A 124 -18.81 -11.09 9.78
C GLN A 124 -20.22 -11.28 9.19
N VAL A 125 -20.31 -11.50 7.86
CA VAL A 125 -21.58 -11.69 7.15
C VAL A 125 -21.62 -13.10 6.56
N ALA A 126 -22.63 -13.89 6.93
CA ALA A 126 -22.81 -15.26 6.42
C ALA A 126 -23.05 -15.28 4.90
N GLU A 127 -22.77 -16.41 4.22
CA GLU A 127 -23.02 -16.56 2.78
C GLU A 127 -24.49 -16.30 2.44
N GLU A 128 -25.40 -16.83 3.25
CA GLU A 128 -26.85 -16.69 3.08
C GLU A 128 -27.35 -15.25 3.39
N GLY A 129 -26.48 -14.39 3.91
CA GLY A 129 -26.77 -12.99 4.18
C GLY A 129 -26.49 -12.05 3.00
N ILE A 130 -25.97 -12.58 1.88
CA ILE A 130 -25.72 -11.86 0.63
C ILE A 130 -26.72 -12.34 -0.42
N GLU A 131 -27.39 -11.40 -1.07
CA GLU A 131 -28.42 -11.62 -2.09
C GLU A 131 -27.96 -11.05 -3.43
N ALA A 132 -28.54 -11.55 -4.54
CA ALA A 132 -28.14 -11.19 -5.90
C ALA A 132 -28.37 -9.70 -6.24
N ASP A 133 -29.24 -9.01 -5.50
CA ASP A 133 -29.49 -7.58 -5.65
C ASP A 133 -28.57 -6.72 -4.78
N ASP A 134 -27.70 -7.29 -3.96
CA ASP A 134 -26.71 -6.52 -3.20
C ASP A 134 -25.62 -5.93 -4.10
N VAL A 135 -25.04 -4.82 -3.67
CA VAL A 135 -23.80 -4.29 -4.26
C VAL A 135 -22.64 -4.86 -3.44
N VAL A 136 -21.68 -5.53 -4.08
CA VAL A 136 -20.50 -6.05 -3.40
C VAL A 136 -19.24 -5.54 -4.07
N LEU A 137 -18.42 -4.84 -3.31
CA LEU A 137 -17.15 -4.26 -3.75
C LEU A 137 -15.97 -5.19 -3.40
N ILE A 138 -15.03 -5.36 -4.32
CA ILE A 138 -13.70 -5.96 -4.06
C ILE A 138 -12.71 -4.84 -3.70
N PRO A 139 -11.89 -4.98 -2.64
CA PRO A 139 -10.99 -3.93 -2.16
C PRO A 139 -9.78 -3.69 -3.07
N ALA A 140 -9.00 -2.64 -2.79
CA ALA A 140 -7.90 -2.20 -3.64
C ALA A 140 -6.76 -3.22 -3.78
N PHE A 141 -6.60 -4.10 -2.79
CA PHE A 141 -5.62 -5.20 -2.79
C PHE A 141 -6.15 -6.49 -3.42
N GLY A 142 -7.40 -6.48 -3.92
CA GLY A 142 -8.04 -7.63 -4.54
C GLY A 142 -8.61 -8.62 -3.53
N THR A 143 -9.05 -9.77 -4.03
CA THR A 143 -9.54 -10.88 -3.21
C THR A 143 -9.19 -12.22 -3.83
N THR A 144 -9.30 -13.29 -3.03
CA THR A 144 -8.98 -14.65 -3.49
C THR A 144 -10.09 -15.20 -4.39
N LEU A 145 -9.74 -16.10 -5.29
CA LEU A 145 -10.70 -16.81 -6.15
C LEU A 145 -11.73 -17.60 -5.33
N GLN A 146 -11.33 -18.10 -4.16
CA GLN A 146 -12.22 -18.80 -3.23
C GLN A 146 -13.32 -17.86 -2.68
N ILE A 147 -12.97 -16.61 -2.34
CA ILE A 147 -13.95 -15.60 -1.91
C ILE A 147 -14.84 -15.21 -3.08
N GLU A 148 -14.29 -14.99 -4.27
CA GLU A 148 -15.10 -14.73 -5.46
C GLU A 148 -16.08 -15.85 -5.78
N GLU A 149 -15.68 -17.12 -5.62
CA GLU A 149 -16.59 -18.26 -5.79
C GLU A 149 -17.69 -18.28 -4.72
N SER A 150 -17.38 -17.92 -3.46
CA SER A 150 -18.39 -17.72 -2.42
C SER A 150 -19.39 -16.63 -2.81
N LEU A 151 -18.94 -15.52 -3.38
CA LEU A 151 -19.81 -14.44 -3.87
C LEU A 151 -20.70 -14.92 -5.03
N ARG A 152 -20.14 -15.64 -6.01
CA ARG A 152 -20.90 -16.25 -7.11
C ARG A 152 -21.96 -17.23 -6.63
N ARG A 153 -21.66 -18.05 -5.61
CA ARG A 153 -22.63 -18.92 -4.95
C ARG A 153 -23.78 -18.15 -4.28
N SER A 154 -23.52 -16.92 -3.86
CA SER A 154 -24.51 -16.00 -3.27
C SER A 154 -25.29 -15.19 -4.32
N GLY A 155 -25.02 -15.40 -5.61
CA GLY A 155 -25.72 -14.72 -6.72
C GLY A 155 -25.01 -13.47 -7.25
N ILE A 156 -23.83 -13.12 -6.74
CA ILE A 156 -23.03 -11.98 -7.23
C ILE A 156 -22.10 -12.49 -8.34
N ASP A 157 -22.41 -12.18 -9.61
CA ASP A 157 -21.58 -12.62 -10.73
C ASP A 157 -20.33 -11.74 -10.91
N THR A 158 -19.25 -12.12 -10.20
CA THR A 158 -17.95 -11.44 -10.26
C THR A 158 -17.23 -11.58 -11.60
N SER A 159 -17.73 -12.42 -12.54
CA SER A 159 -17.05 -12.65 -13.82
C SER A 159 -17.43 -11.67 -14.93
N THR A 160 -18.48 -10.87 -14.73
CA THR A 160 -18.99 -9.91 -15.73
C THR A 160 -18.12 -8.67 -15.84
N ASP A 161 -17.99 -8.12 -17.06
CA ASP A 161 -17.31 -6.84 -17.29
C ASP A 161 -17.97 -5.72 -16.49
N GLU A 162 -19.30 -5.73 -16.38
CA GLU A 162 -20.07 -4.77 -15.58
C GLU A 162 -19.64 -4.80 -14.11
N PHE A 163 -19.47 -5.98 -13.51
CA PHE A 163 -18.96 -6.08 -12.14
C PHE A 163 -17.52 -5.58 -12.02
N ARG A 164 -16.64 -6.00 -12.94
CA ARG A 164 -15.21 -5.64 -12.90
C ARG A 164 -14.97 -4.14 -13.08
N GLU A 165 -15.76 -3.48 -13.91
CA GLU A 165 -15.62 -2.04 -14.16
C GLU A 165 -16.15 -1.18 -13.01
N ASN A 166 -17.23 -1.61 -12.33
CA ASN A 166 -17.93 -0.79 -11.35
C ASN A 166 -17.65 -1.16 -9.89
N TYR A 167 -17.35 -2.42 -9.60
CA TYR A 167 -17.26 -2.92 -8.22
C TYR A 167 -15.94 -3.63 -7.88
N ASP A 168 -15.12 -3.97 -8.87
CA ASP A 168 -13.76 -4.45 -8.61
C ASP A 168 -12.76 -3.28 -8.49
N THR A 169 -12.51 -2.87 -7.25
CA THR A 169 -11.60 -1.76 -6.96
C THR A 169 -10.13 -2.17 -6.94
N THR A 170 -9.80 -3.42 -7.26
CA THR A 170 -8.41 -3.93 -7.30
C THR A 170 -7.52 -2.97 -8.08
N CYS A 171 -6.40 -2.60 -7.47
CA CYS A 171 -5.43 -1.70 -8.06
C CYS A 171 -4.85 -2.32 -9.33
N PRO A 172 -4.78 -1.61 -10.46
CA PRO A 172 -4.21 -2.15 -11.70
C PRO A 172 -2.76 -2.63 -11.57
N PHE A 173 -2.00 -2.12 -10.60
CA PHE A 173 -0.65 -2.60 -10.29
C PHE A 173 -0.64 -3.94 -9.57
N VAL A 174 -1.67 -4.24 -8.76
CA VAL A 174 -1.86 -5.57 -8.15
C VAL A 174 -2.25 -6.58 -9.23
N SER A 175 -3.26 -6.26 -10.05
CA SER A 175 -3.65 -7.14 -11.17
C SER A 175 -2.54 -7.35 -12.20
N LYS A 176 -1.59 -6.40 -12.33
CA LYS A 176 -0.38 -6.58 -13.16
C LYS A 176 0.50 -7.72 -12.62
N VAL A 177 0.67 -7.81 -11.31
CA VAL A 177 1.43 -8.90 -10.67
C VAL A 177 0.77 -10.25 -10.97
N TRP A 178 -0.56 -10.33 -10.91
CA TRP A 178 -1.29 -11.58 -11.22
C TRP A 178 -1.08 -12.01 -12.67
N LYS A 179 -1.20 -11.07 -13.63
CA LYS A 179 -0.93 -11.33 -15.05
C LYS A 179 0.51 -11.79 -15.28
N ARG A 180 1.48 -11.18 -14.59
CA ARG A 180 2.88 -11.60 -14.69
C ARG A 180 3.08 -13.00 -14.11
N GLY A 181 2.44 -13.33 -12.99
CA GLY A 181 2.44 -14.68 -12.43
C GLY A 181 1.86 -15.72 -13.38
N GLU A 182 0.76 -15.41 -14.06
CA GLU A 182 0.15 -16.26 -15.11
C GLU A 182 1.09 -16.48 -16.31
N GLU A 183 1.73 -15.41 -16.80
CA GLU A 183 2.74 -15.50 -17.88
C GLU A 183 3.89 -16.42 -17.49
N LEU A 184 4.46 -16.23 -16.30
CA LEU A 184 5.57 -17.03 -15.77
C LEU A 184 5.17 -18.51 -15.57
N GLY A 185 3.95 -18.75 -15.10
CA GLY A 185 3.39 -20.11 -15.00
C GLY A 185 3.28 -20.81 -16.35
N ARG A 186 2.81 -20.10 -17.37
CA ARG A 186 2.78 -20.61 -18.76
C ARG A 186 4.17 -20.89 -19.33
N GLU A 187 5.18 -20.14 -18.90
CA GLU A 187 6.59 -20.36 -19.24
C GLU A 187 7.22 -21.53 -18.43
N GLY A 188 6.50 -22.08 -17.45
CA GLY A 188 6.90 -23.25 -16.66
C GLY A 188 7.78 -22.91 -15.46
N TYR A 189 7.71 -21.68 -14.95
CA TYR A 189 8.36 -21.30 -13.70
C TYR A 189 7.43 -21.55 -12.50
N THR A 190 8.03 -21.94 -11.38
CA THR A 190 7.44 -21.75 -10.06
C THR A 190 7.56 -20.29 -9.68
N VAL A 191 6.46 -19.71 -9.22
CA VAL A 191 6.40 -18.29 -8.85
C VAL A 191 6.63 -18.15 -7.34
N VAL A 192 7.79 -17.63 -6.98
CA VAL A 192 8.11 -17.22 -5.61
C VAL A 192 7.52 -15.84 -5.37
N ILE A 193 6.59 -15.74 -4.43
CA ILE A 193 5.92 -14.48 -4.07
C ILE A 193 6.64 -13.89 -2.86
N HIS A 194 7.42 -12.83 -3.05
CA HIS A 194 7.99 -12.04 -1.97
C HIS A 194 6.89 -11.22 -1.29
N GLY A 195 6.54 -11.58 -0.05
CA GLY A 195 5.51 -10.87 0.69
C GLY A 195 5.09 -11.55 1.99
N LYS A 196 4.24 -10.85 2.73
CA LYS A 196 3.71 -11.35 4.01
C LYS A 196 2.63 -12.37 3.75
N PHE A 197 2.87 -13.65 4.05
CA PHE A 197 1.94 -14.75 3.73
C PHE A 197 0.48 -14.44 4.10
N ARG A 198 0.21 -13.96 5.31
CA ARG A 198 -1.17 -13.69 5.78
C ARG A 198 -1.77 -12.37 5.28
N HIS A 199 -1.05 -11.57 4.50
CA HIS A 199 -1.56 -10.31 3.97
C HIS A 199 -2.56 -10.56 2.84
N GLU A 200 -3.65 -9.80 2.79
CA GLU A 200 -4.77 -10.02 1.86
C GLU A 200 -4.31 -9.96 0.40
N GLU A 201 -3.45 -9.00 0.04
CA GLU A 201 -2.87 -8.90 -1.30
C GLU A 201 -2.02 -10.13 -1.67
N THR A 202 -1.25 -10.68 -0.73
CA THR A 202 -0.40 -11.85 -0.95
C THR A 202 -1.25 -13.10 -1.12
N GLN A 203 -2.31 -13.25 -0.32
CA GLN A 203 -3.29 -14.32 -0.45
C GLN A 203 -4.04 -14.25 -1.79
N ALA A 204 -4.46 -13.06 -2.22
CA ALA A 204 -5.06 -12.86 -3.53
C ALA A 204 -4.08 -13.21 -4.65
N THR A 205 -2.85 -12.68 -4.59
CA THR A 205 -1.80 -12.97 -5.58
C THR A 205 -1.50 -14.46 -5.67
N HIS A 206 -1.38 -15.14 -4.52
CA HIS A 206 -1.20 -16.58 -4.43
C HIS A 206 -2.34 -17.34 -5.11
N SER A 207 -3.59 -17.04 -4.73
CA SER A 207 -4.80 -17.68 -5.24
C SER A 207 -4.99 -17.53 -6.76
N HIS A 208 -4.67 -16.37 -7.32
CA HIS A 208 -4.74 -16.14 -8.76
C HIS A 208 -3.58 -16.82 -9.51
N THR A 209 -2.37 -16.77 -8.94
CA THR A 209 -1.17 -17.34 -9.59
C THR A 209 -1.18 -18.87 -9.56
N GLU A 210 -1.71 -19.49 -8.50
CA GLU A 210 -1.74 -20.96 -8.36
C GLU A 210 -2.60 -21.67 -9.41
N GLN A 211 -3.47 -20.93 -10.12
CA GLN A 211 -4.23 -21.46 -11.26
C GLN A 211 -3.34 -21.82 -12.46
N HIS A 212 -2.12 -21.26 -12.51
CA HIS A 212 -1.24 -21.34 -13.68
C HIS A 212 0.20 -21.75 -13.35
N ALA A 213 0.63 -21.60 -12.09
CA ALA A 213 1.96 -21.94 -11.64
C ALA A 213 1.92 -22.62 -10.27
N LYS A 214 2.97 -23.35 -9.92
CA LYS A 214 3.26 -23.61 -8.51
C LYS A 214 3.73 -22.32 -7.84
N THR A 215 3.40 -22.13 -6.58
CA THR A 215 3.78 -20.92 -5.84
C THR A 215 4.40 -21.26 -4.49
N LEU A 216 5.29 -20.38 -4.05
CA LEU A 216 5.89 -20.38 -2.72
C LEU A 216 5.97 -18.94 -2.22
N VAL A 217 5.51 -18.67 -1.00
CA VAL A 217 5.61 -17.34 -0.39
C VAL A 217 6.85 -17.27 0.49
N VAL A 218 7.69 -16.26 0.25
CA VAL A 218 8.92 -15.96 0.99
C VAL A 218 8.78 -14.58 1.62
N LEU A 219 9.00 -14.48 2.93
CA LEU A 219 8.81 -13.23 3.66
C LEU A 219 9.94 -12.23 3.45
N ASP A 220 11.18 -12.68 3.60
CA ASP A 220 12.36 -11.83 3.78
C ASP A 220 13.64 -12.53 3.29
N ARG A 221 14.78 -11.87 3.53
CA ARG A 221 16.12 -12.40 3.27
C ARG A 221 16.37 -13.76 3.93
N GLU A 222 15.97 -13.94 5.19
CA GLU A 222 16.26 -15.18 5.93
C GLU A 222 15.53 -16.37 5.31
N GLU A 223 14.25 -16.18 4.95
CA GLU A 223 13.50 -17.19 4.22
C GLU A 223 14.06 -17.44 2.82
N ALA A 224 14.51 -16.41 2.09
CA ALA A 224 15.17 -16.61 0.80
C ALA A 224 16.47 -17.42 0.89
N GLU A 225 17.28 -17.19 1.94
CA GLU A 225 18.50 -17.97 2.21
C GLU A 225 18.17 -19.44 2.50
N LYS A 226 17.06 -19.73 3.19
CA LYS A 226 16.59 -21.12 3.40
C LYS A 226 16.19 -21.81 2.09
N VAL A 227 15.52 -21.09 1.19
CA VAL A 227 15.19 -21.60 -0.15
C VAL A 227 16.46 -21.85 -0.96
N ARG A 228 17.44 -20.93 -0.92
CA ARG A 228 18.77 -21.13 -1.52
C ARG A 228 19.43 -22.40 -1.00
N ASP A 229 19.49 -22.59 0.32
CA ASP A 229 20.16 -23.75 0.92
C ASP A 229 19.52 -25.06 0.45
N PHE A 230 18.20 -25.09 0.30
CA PHE A 230 17.50 -26.24 -0.27
C PHE A 230 17.85 -26.45 -1.76
N ILE A 231 17.83 -25.40 -2.58
CA ILE A 231 18.23 -25.47 -4.00
C ILE A 231 19.67 -26.02 -4.13
N LEU A 232 20.59 -25.60 -3.25
CA LEU A 232 21.98 -26.06 -3.26
C LEU A 232 22.20 -27.45 -2.65
N GLY A 233 21.16 -28.07 -2.07
CA GLY A 233 21.25 -29.37 -1.39
C GLY A 233 21.90 -29.31 -0.01
N GLU A 234 21.99 -28.12 0.59
CA GLU A 234 22.50 -27.86 1.94
C GLU A 234 21.40 -28.01 3.01
N MET A 235 20.12 -27.98 2.60
CA MET A 235 18.95 -28.25 3.44
C MET A 235 18.19 -29.49 2.93
N ASP A 236 17.74 -30.35 3.86
CA ASP A 236 16.90 -31.49 3.54
C ASP A 236 15.40 -31.12 3.43
N LEU A 237 14.61 -32.02 2.83
CA LEU A 237 13.18 -31.81 2.60
C LEU A 237 12.35 -31.70 3.88
N GLU A 238 12.74 -32.37 4.95
CA GLU A 238 12.02 -32.34 6.23
C GLU A 238 12.12 -30.93 6.84
N ARG A 239 13.34 -30.37 6.90
CA ARG A 239 13.58 -28.99 7.35
C ARG A 239 12.91 -27.96 6.46
N PHE A 240 12.96 -28.14 5.14
CA PHE A 240 12.27 -27.22 4.23
C PHE A 240 10.77 -27.18 4.52
N ARG A 241 10.16 -28.35 4.73
CA ARG A 241 8.73 -28.44 5.08
C ARG A 241 8.42 -27.76 6.39
N GLU A 242 9.22 -27.95 7.44
CA GLU A 242 9.04 -27.26 8.72
C GLU A 242 9.04 -25.73 8.61
N GLN A 243 9.84 -25.17 7.69
CA GLN A 243 9.97 -23.71 7.53
C GLN A 243 8.85 -23.09 6.67
N PHE A 244 8.36 -23.83 5.67
CA PHE A 244 7.46 -23.29 4.65
C PHE A 244 6.07 -23.93 4.63
N GLU A 245 5.75 -24.80 5.59
CA GLU A 245 4.44 -25.45 5.69
C GLU A 245 3.30 -24.43 5.59
N GLY A 246 2.39 -24.68 4.64
CA GLY A 246 1.23 -23.83 4.38
C GLY A 246 1.51 -22.57 3.56
N LYS A 247 2.75 -22.29 3.15
CA LYS A 247 3.12 -21.12 2.33
C LYS A 247 3.24 -21.39 0.83
N TRP A 248 2.80 -22.55 0.35
CA TRP A 248 2.90 -22.95 -1.06
C TRP A 248 1.55 -23.42 -1.62
N SER A 249 1.44 -23.43 -2.95
CA SER A 249 0.23 -23.89 -3.66
C SER A 249 -0.01 -25.38 -3.49
N GLU A 250 -1.24 -25.84 -3.70
CA GLU A 250 -1.58 -27.26 -3.65
C GLU A 250 -0.70 -28.12 -4.59
N GLY A 251 -0.20 -29.25 -4.06
CA GLY A 251 0.62 -30.20 -4.81
C GLY A 251 2.00 -29.66 -5.22
N PHE A 252 2.51 -28.60 -4.58
CA PHE A 252 3.90 -28.18 -4.70
C PHE A 252 4.84 -29.25 -4.13
N ASP A 253 5.86 -29.61 -4.89
CA ASP A 253 6.93 -30.50 -4.50
C ASP A 253 8.28 -29.78 -4.62
N PRO A 254 8.92 -29.39 -3.50
CA PRO A 254 10.17 -28.65 -3.51
C PRO A 254 11.27 -29.32 -4.34
N GLU A 255 11.30 -30.65 -4.41
CA GLU A 255 12.36 -31.41 -5.09
C GLU A 255 12.38 -31.20 -6.61
N CYS A 256 11.22 -30.95 -7.23
CA CYS A 256 11.12 -30.69 -8.68
C CYS A 256 10.66 -29.27 -9.01
N ASP A 257 9.85 -28.65 -8.17
CA ASP A 257 9.23 -27.37 -8.49
C ASP A 257 10.18 -26.18 -8.23
N LEU A 258 11.33 -26.39 -7.57
CA LEU A 258 12.37 -25.37 -7.45
C LEU A 258 13.45 -25.44 -8.54
N GLU A 259 13.21 -26.18 -9.63
CA GLU A 259 14.15 -26.21 -10.76
C GLU A 259 14.16 -24.91 -11.56
N ARG A 260 13.00 -24.25 -11.71
CA ARG A 260 12.86 -22.98 -12.44
C ARG A 260 12.01 -22.04 -11.61
N VAL A 261 12.58 -20.92 -11.18
CA VAL A 261 11.91 -19.95 -10.32
C VAL A 261 11.78 -18.57 -10.96
N ALA A 262 10.74 -17.86 -10.59
CA ALA A 262 10.57 -16.45 -10.91
C ALA A 262 10.03 -15.73 -9.68
N VAL A 263 10.51 -14.53 -9.39
CA VAL A 263 10.07 -13.77 -8.23
C VAL A 263 8.98 -12.78 -8.65
N VAL A 264 7.89 -12.74 -7.92
CA VAL A 264 6.95 -11.60 -7.97
C VAL A 264 6.79 -11.08 -6.56
N ASN A 265 6.24 -9.90 -6.37
CA ASN A 265 6.14 -9.30 -5.03
C ASN A 265 4.74 -8.82 -4.69
N GLN A 266 4.44 -8.83 -3.40
CA GLN A 266 3.42 -7.96 -2.83
C GLN A 266 3.85 -6.50 -3.09
N THR A 267 2.96 -5.70 -3.66
CA THR A 267 3.26 -4.37 -4.23
C THR A 267 3.78 -3.37 -3.21
N THR A 268 3.52 -3.59 -1.92
CA THR A 268 3.93 -2.71 -0.82
C THR A 268 5.24 -3.11 -0.13
N MET A 269 5.91 -4.20 -0.51
CA MET A 269 7.19 -4.61 0.11
C MET A 269 8.31 -3.57 -0.10
N LEU A 270 9.38 -3.66 0.69
CA LEU A 270 10.59 -2.88 0.45
C LEU A 270 11.20 -3.26 -0.91
N ALA A 271 11.51 -2.24 -1.71
CA ALA A 271 12.06 -2.45 -3.05
C ALA A 271 13.46 -3.11 -2.98
N GLU A 272 14.29 -2.69 -2.03
CA GLU A 272 15.63 -3.25 -1.83
C GLU A 272 15.58 -4.69 -1.30
N GLU A 273 14.66 -4.99 -0.38
CA GLU A 273 14.46 -6.36 0.12
C GLU A 273 13.96 -7.29 -0.98
N THR A 274 13.06 -6.82 -1.85
CA THR A 274 12.60 -7.59 -3.03
C THR A 274 13.76 -7.89 -3.97
N GLN A 275 14.63 -6.90 -4.21
CA GLN A 275 15.82 -7.08 -5.01
C GLN A 275 16.77 -8.09 -4.35
N GLU A 276 16.99 -8.00 -3.04
CA GLU A 276 17.84 -8.91 -2.28
C GLU A 276 17.33 -10.37 -2.33
N VAL A 277 16.03 -10.59 -2.11
CA VAL A 277 15.39 -11.92 -2.25
C VAL A 277 15.59 -12.45 -3.67
N THR A 278 15.41 -11.62 -4.69
CA THR A 278 15.60 -12.00 -6.10
C THR A 278 17.05 -12.37 -6.39
N GLU A 279 18.01 -11.59 -5.90
CA GLU A 279 19.44 -11.84 -6.07
C GLU A 279 19.88 -13.13 -5.38
N ILE A 280 19.41 -13.39 -4.15
CA ILE A 280 19.71 -14.64 -3.43
C ILE A 280 19.28 -15.87 -4.22
N LEU A 281 18.04 -15.86 -4.75
CA LEU A 281 17.52 -16.98 -5.52
C LEU A 281 18.21 -17.10 -6.89
N ARG A 282 18.49 -15.97 -7.56
CA ARG A 282 19.24 -15.95 -8.82
C ARG A 282 20.65 -16.51 -8.64
N ASP A 283 21.33 -16.16 -7.56
CA ASP A 283 22.66 -16.66 -7.22
C ASP A 283 22.65 -18.15 -6.88
N ALA A 284 21.58 -18.64 -6.23
CA ALA A 284 21.36 -20.07 -5.99
C ALA A 284 21.25 -20.85 -7.32
N MET A 285 20.43 -20.34 -8.24
CA MET A 285 20.27 -20.93 -9.57
C MET A 285 21.56 -20.91 -10.37
N ARG A 286 22.30 -19.78 -10.34
CA ARG A 286 23.61 -19.66 -10.98
C ARG A 286 24.60 -20.68 -10.43
N SER A 287 24.63 -20.87 -9.11
CA SER A 287 25.56 -21.80 -8.46
C SER A 287 25.23 -23.26 -8.78
N ARG A 288 23.95 -23.61 -8.92
CA ARG A 288 23.48 -24.96 -9.22
C ARG A 288 23.58 -25.33 -10.70
N TYR A 289 23.14 -24.43 -11.59
CA TYR A 289 22.96 -24.72 -13.02
C TYR A 289 24.00 -24.04 -13.92
N GLY A 290 24.77 -23.08 -13.40
CA GLY A 290 25.75 -22.31 -14.16
C GLY A 290 25.17 -21.03 -14.79
N GLU A 291 26.06 -20.13 -15.21
CA GLU A 291 25.68 -18.83 -15.80
C GLU A 291 25.01 -18.98 -17.17
N GLU A 292 25.43 -19.97 -17.97
CA GLU A 292 24.93 -20.15 -19.35
C GLU A 292 23.44 -20.53 -19.39
N ASP A 293 22.95 -21.26 -18.39
CA ASP A 293 21.55 -21.71 -18.28
C ASP A 293 20.72 -20.85 -17.31
N LEU A 294 21.28 -19.77 -16.75
CA LEU A 294 20.63 -18.98 -15.70
C LEU A 294 19.26 -18.44 -16.10
N ASP A 295 19.11 -17.94 -17.33
CA ASP A 295 17.83 -17.39 -17.79
C ASP A 295 16.75 -18.47 -17.99
N HIS A 296 17.16 -19.73 -18.17
CA HIS A 296 16.23 -20.86 -18.17
C HIS A 296 15.70 -21.16 -16.76
N HIS A 297 16.54 -21.03 -15.75
CA HIS A 297 16.23 -21.37 -14.35
C HIS A 297 15.73 -20.20 -13.50
N CYS A 298 15.97 -18.95 -13.91
CA CYS A 298 15.59 -17.75 -13.16
C CYS A 298 15.14 -16.62 -14.09
N ALA A 299 13.85 -16.32 -14.08
CA ALA A 299 13.30 -15.22 -14.87
C ALA A 299 13.62 -13.84 -14.25
N ASP A 300 13.94 -12.85 -15.10
CA ASP A 300 14.00 -11.45 -14.69
C ASP A 300 12.58 -10.87 -14.56
N THR A 301 12.31 -10.26 -13.41
CA THR A 301 10.97 -9.88 -12.94
C THR A 301 10.95 -8.51 -12.25
N ASN A 302 11.95 -7.67 -12.56
CA ASN A 302 12.12 -6.32 -12.00
C ASN A 302 10.94 -5.35 -12.21
N ASP A 303 9.91 -5.73 -12.99
CA ASP A 303 8.80 -4.87 -13.39
C ASP A 303 7.53 -5.01 -12.53
N THR A 304 7.58 -5.79 -11.45
CA THR A 304 6.44 -6.12 -10.58
C THR A 304 6.26 -5.18 -9.38
N LEU A 305 7.28 -4.38 -9.03
CA LEU A 305 7.18 -3.36 -7.99
C LEU A 305 6.23 -2.22 -8.38
N CYS A 306 5.34 -1.84 -7.46
CA CYS A 306 4.44 -0.70 -7.67
C CYS A 306 5.20 0.64 -7.63
N TYR A 307 4.88 1.52 -8.58
CA TYR A 307 5.53 2.82 -8.70
C TYR A 307 5.36 3.67 -7.43
N ALA A 308 4.20 3.61 -6.77
CA ALA A 308 3.88 4.48 -5.64
C ALA A 308 4.73 4.12 -4.42
N THR A 309 4.88 2.84 -4.16
CA THR A 309 5.76 2.31 -3.10
C THR A 309 7.21 2.70 -3.37
N ASN A 310 7.71 2.48 -4.58
CA ASN A 310 9.08 2.86 -4.94
C ASN A 310 9.31 4.38 -4.83
N GLN A 311 8.37 5.21 -5.31
CA GLN A 311 8.45 6.67 -5.22
C GLN A 311 8.42 7.18 -3.78
N ASN A 312 7.53 6.64 -2.94
CA ASN A 312 7.42 7.03 -1.54
C ASN A 312 8.67 6.63 -0.74
N GLN A 313 9.20 5.41 -0.96
CA GLN A 313 10.44 4.95 -0.33
C GLN A 313 11.62 5.83 -0.76
N ASN A 314 11.79 6.09 -2.05
CA ASN A 314 12.87 6.95 -2.57
C ASN A 314 12.77 8.40 -2.07
N ALA A 315 11.57 8.97 -2.04
CA ALA A 315 11.35 10.31 -1.50
C ALA A 315 11.66 10.36 0.00
N THR A 316 11.28 9.32 0.74
CA THR A 316 11.55 9.23 2.19
C THR A 316 13.04 9.04 2.46
N ARG A 317 13.74 8.20 1.68
CA ARG A 317 15.20 8.04 1.78
C ARG A 317 15.95 9.34 1.53
N SER A 318 15.45 10.19 0.64
CA SER A 318 16.05 11.50 0.41
C SER A 318 16.05 12.38 1.68
N LEU A 319 15.14 12.14 2.63
CA LEU A 319 15.04 12.86 3.92
C LEU A 319 16.11 12.45 4.93
N LEU A 320 16.66 11.24 4.81
CA LEU A 320 17.49 10.62 5.86
C LEU A 320 18.74 11.45 6.20
N ARG A 321 19.22 12.26 5.25
CA ARG A 321 20.39 13.13 5.41
C ARG A 321 20.06 14.58 5.77
N SER A 322 18.79 14.88 6.06
CA SER A 322 18.34 16.25 6.34
C SER A 322 18.75 16.78 7.70
N GLY A 323 19.27 15.93 8.60
CA GLY A 323 19.54 16.31 9.99
C GLY A 323 18.26 16.61 10.78
N ALA A 324 17.11 16.09 10.36
CA ALA A 324 15.88 16.15 11.14
C ALA A 324 16.03 15.38 12.46
N ALA A 325 15.46 15.92 13.53
CA ALA A 325 15.54 15.35 14.87
C ALA A 325 14.63 14.14 15.07
N LEU A 326 13.52 14.05 14.30
CA LEU A 326 12.56 12.95 14.33
C LEU A 326 11.73 12.91 13.05
N ALA A 327 11.03 11.79 12.85
CA ALA A 327 9.98 11.63 11.85
C ALA A 327 8.64 11.28 12.49
N VAL A 328 7.57 11.92 12.01
CA VAL A 328 6.17 11.54 12.27
C VAL A 328 5.60 10.96 10.98
N ILE A 329 5.23 9.69 11.03
CA ILE A 329 4.66 8.94 9.91
C ILE A 329 3.17 8.77 10.19
N VAL A 330 2.32 9.27 9.29
CA VAL A 330 0.85 9.22 9.45
C VAL A 330 0.25 8.10 8.60
N GLY A 331 -0.55 7.22 9.22
CA GLY A 331 -1.27 6.17 8.50
C GLY A 331 -1.83 5.07 9.40
N GLY A 332 -2.60 4.14 8.82
CA GLY A 332 -3.17 3.00 9.54
C GLY A 332 -2.11 2.00 9.99
N TYR A 333 -2.29 1.40 11.16
CA TYR A 333 -1.32 0.46 11.77
C TYR A 333 -1.15 -0.85 11.00
N ASN A 334 -2.16 -1.26 10.24
CA ASN A 334 -2.12 -2.43 9.35
C ASN A 334 -1.56 -2.12 7.95
N SER A 335 -1.19 -0.87 7.66
CA SER A 335 -0.67 -0.47 6.34
C SER A 335 0.81 -0.85 6.19
N SER A 336 1.10 -1.89 5.40
CA SER A 336 2.49 -2.31 5.13
C SER A 336 3.33 -1.17 4.55
N ASN A 337 2.80 -0.43 3.58
CA ASN A 337 3.51 0.73 3.01
C ASN A 337 3.85 1.78 4.08
N THR A 338 2.99 1.99 5.09
CA THR A 338 3.24 2.96 6.16
C THR A 338 4.30 2.45 7.12
N ALA A 339 4.25 1.16 7.51
CA ALA A 339 5.27 0.53 8.34
C ALA A 339 6.68 0.61 7.72
N HIS A 340 6.79 0.38 6.40
CA HIS A 340 8.07 0.50 5.71
C HIS A 340 8.66 1.92 5.73
N LEU A 341 7.84 2.98 5.79
CA LEU A 341 8.36 4.34 5.97
C LEU A 341 8.95 4.54 7.37
N VAL A 342 8.40 3.87 8.39
CA VAL A 342 8.95 3.86 9.75
C VAL A 342 10.29 3.14 9.77
N GLU A 343 10.40 1.99 9.10
CA GLU A 343 11.65 1.23 8.98
C GLU A 343 12.75 2.10 8.35
N ILE A 344 12.45 2.73 7.21
CA ILE A 344 13.39 3.63 6.50
C ILE A 344 13.81 4.79 7.40
N CYS A 345 12.87 5.52 8.04
CA CYS A 345 13.21 6.66 8.87
C CYS A 345 14.00 6.26 10.14
N SER A 346 13.72 5.09 10.71
CA SER A 346 14.36 4.57 11.93
C SER A 346 15.85 4.27 11.75
N GLU A 347 16.33 4.15 10.51
CA GLU A 347 17.76 4.04 10.22
C GLU A 347 18.57 5.26 10.69
N MET A 348 17.95 6.44 10.74
CA MET A 348 18.66 7.71 10.99
C MET A 348 18.05 8.58 12.09
N MET A 349 16.76 8.42 12.41
CA MET A 349 16.08 9.26 13.39
C MET A 349 14.94 8.52 14.12
N PRO A 350 14.61 8.92 15.37
CA PRO A 350 13.41 8.47 16.05
C PRO A 350 12.17 8.67 15.16
N SER A 351 11.36 7.62 15.02
CA SER A 351 10.26 7.58 14.06
C SER A 351 8.98 7.12 14.75
N PHE A 352 7.92 7.91 14.62
CA PHE A 352 6.66 7.69 15.32
C PHE A 352 5.53 7.45 14.32
N LEU A 353 4.97 6.25 14.32
CA LEU A 353 3.77 5.91 13.55
C LEU A 353 2.51 6.27 14.33
N ILE A 354 1.73 7.21 13.80
CA ILE A 354 0.45 7.62 14.36
C ILE A 354 -0.68 7.49 13.35
N ALA A 355 -1.85 7.08 13.81
CA ALA A 355 -3.08 7.04 13.02
C ALA A 355 -3.62 8.47 12.77
N ASN A 356 -3.50 9.37 13.75
CA ASN A 356 -3.97 10.75 13.65
C ASN A 356 -3.34 11.67 14.73
N HIS A 357 -3.62 12.96 14.62
CA HIS A 357 -3.07 13.99 15.51
C HIS A 357 -3.42 13.85 17.00
N THR A 358 -4.50 13.13 17.35
CA THR A 358 -4.94 12.99 18.75
C THR A 358 -4.01 12.09 19.57
N GLU A 359 -3.17 11.29 18.91
CA GLU A 359 -2.18 10.44 19.56
C GLU A 359 -0.97 11.22 20.06
N MET A 360 -0.84 12.48 19.64
CA MET A 360 0.11 13.43 20.19
C MET A 360 -0.47 14.04 21.48
N LEU A 361 -0.33 13.29 22.57
CA LEU A 361 -0.97 13.56 23.86
C LEU A 361 -0.52 14.90 24.45
N SER A 362 0.78 15.18 24.42
CA SER A 362 1.37 16.43 24.88
C SER A 362 2.73 16.68 24.21
N ARG A 363 3.37 17.80 24.55
CA ARG A 363 4.77 18.05 24.15
C ARG A 363 5.73 16.97 24.68
N GLY A 364 5.41 16.37 25.83
CA GLY A 364 6.24 15.36 26.47
C GLY A 364 5.84 13.92 26.16
N GLU A 365 4.64 13.66 25.63
CA GLU A 365 4.12 12.30 25.46
C GLU A 365 3.44 12.11 24.10
N ILE A 366 3.72 10.97 23.47
CA ILE A 366 3.09 10.53 22.22
C ILE A 366 2.68 9.06 22.36
N ARG A 367 1.45 8.74 21.96
CA ARG A 367 1.05 7.37 21.69
C ARG A 367 1.42 7.07 20.23
N HIS A 368 2.14 5.99 19.98
CA HIS A 368 2.49 5.58 18.63
C HIS A 368 2.47 4.06 18.53
N PHE A 369 2.38 3.54 17.31
CA PHE A 369 2.45 2.11 17.08
C PHE A 369 3.90 1.64 17.01
N ASP A 370 4.21 0.57 17.74
CA ASP A 370 5.46 -0.17 17.58
C ASP A 370 5.26 -1.25 16.50
N ILE A 371 5.96 -1.12 15.37
CA ILE A 371 5.81 -2.03 14.23
C ILE A 371 6.37 -3.43 14.49
N HIS A 372 7.27 -3.59 15.46
CA HIS A 372 7.87 -4.87 15.81
C HIS A 372 7.02 -5.61 16.85
N ALA A 373 6.59 -4.92 17.90
CA ALA A 373 5.69 -5.46 18.92
C ALA A 373 4.23 -5.57 18.42
N LYS A 374 3.89 -4.85 17.34
CA LYS A 374 2.56 -4.77 16.74
C LYS A 374 1.48 -4.27 17.71
N GLU A 375 1.83 -3.31 18.56
CA GLU A 375 0.92 -2.72 19.53
C GLU A 375 1.17 -1.22 19.73
N PRO A 376 0.15 -0.43 20.13
CA PRO A 376 0.34 0.96 20.52
C PRO A 376 1.07 1.07 21.86
N ILE A 377 2.12 1.89 21.89
CA ILE A 377 2.89 2.22 23.09
C ILE A 377 2.87 3.73 23.35
N VAL A 378 3.19 4.14 24.58
CA VAL A 378 3.33 5.56 24.93
C VAL A 378 4.81 5.87 25.14
N GLY A 379 5.34 6.75 24.28
CA GLY A 379 6.68 7.29 24.38
C GLY A 379 6.71 8.63 25.12
N SER A 380 7.76 8.86 25.90
CA SER A 380 8.04 10.11 26.61
C SER A 380 9.23 10.86 26.00
N GLY A 381 9.25 12.20 26.10
CA GLY A 381 10.36 13.03 25.62
C GLY A 381 10.52 13.04 24.10
N TRP A 382 9.42 12.86 23.37
CA TRP A 382 9.45 12.64 21.93
C TRP A 382 9.73 13.91 21.11
N LEU A 383 9.29 15.09 21.57
CA LEU A 383 9.46 16.37 20.86
C LEU A 383 10.62 17.19 21.44
N PRO A 384 11.64 17.58 20.64
CA PRO A 384 12.79 18.35 21.12
C PRO A 384 12.44 19.73 21.68
N GLU A 385 13.21 20.19 22.67
CA GLU A 385 13.08 21.53 23.27
C GLU A 385 13.98 22.59 22.61
N GLU A 386 15.13 22.18 22.08
CA GLU A 386 16.11 23.09 21.47
C GLU A 386 15.61 23.63 20.12
N LEU A 387 15.62 24.95 19.96
CA LEU A 387 15.21 25.65 18.74
C LEU A 387 16.43 26.02 17.88
N PRO A 388 16.31 25.98 16.53
CA PRO A 388 15.15 25.55 15.76
C PRO A 388 14.96 24.03 15.76
N VAL A 389 13.72 23.56 15.73
CA VAL A 389 13.39 22.13 15.61
C VAL A 389 13.11 21.79 14.17
N ARG A 390 13.87 20.83 13.61
CA ARG A 390 13.61 20.25 12.30
C ARG A 390 13.05 18.85 12.45
N LEU A 391 11.93 18.57 11.78
CA LEU A 391 11.31 17.25 11.78
C LEU A 391 10.76 16.87 10.42
N VAL A 392 10.56 15.58 10.22
CA VAL A 392 9.91 15.01 9.05
C VAL A 392 8.44 14.76 9.37
N VAL A 393 7.55 15.13 8.44
CA VAL A 393 6.16 14.66 8.42
C VAL A 393 5.90 14.00 7.07
N THR A 394 5.60 12.71 7.09
CA THR A 394 5.27 11.92 5.90
C THR A 394 4.07 11.03 6.16
N SER A 395 3.60 10.34 5.14
CA SER A 395 2.47 9.44 5.26
C SER A 395 2.49 8.33 4.22
N GLY A 396 1.84 7.21 4.56
CA GLY A 396 1.71 6.08 3.64
C GLY A 396 0.75 6.35 2.49
N ALA A 397 0.75 5.44 1.51
CA ALA A 397 -0.06 5.52 0.30
C ALA A 397 -1.59 5.48 0.52
N SER A 398 -2.03 5.18 1.74
CA SER A 398 -3.43 5.12 2.16
C SER A 398 -3.82 6.27 3.11
N CYS A 399 -2.98 7.30 3.27
CA CYS A 399 -3.28 8.41 4.17
C CYS A 399 -3.89 9.61 3.43
N PRO A 400 -5.06 10.13 3.86
CA PRO A 400 -5.60 11.38 3.35
C PRO A 400 -4.78 12.60 3.83
N ASP A 401 -4.79 13.66 3.02
CA ASP A 401 -4.03 14.89 3.26
C ASP A 401 -4.48 15.62 4.54
N VAL A 402 -5.78 15.57 4.85
CA VAL A 402 -6.35 16.20 6.05
C VAL A 402 -5.71 15.71 7.35
N LEU A 403 -5.31 14.43 7.43
CA LEU A 403 -4.64 13.90 8.62
C LEU A 403 -3.23 14.49 8.78
N MET A 404 -2.50 14.66 7.68
CA MET A 404 -1.19 15.31 7.73
C MET A 404 -1.30 16.78 8.10
N ASN A 405 -2.30 17.51 7.59
CA ASN A 405 -2.59 18.88 8.01
C ASN A 405 -2.76 18.96 9.53
N GLN A 406 -3.65 18.14 10.09
CA GLN A 406 -3.93 18.13 11.52
C GLN A 406 -2.68 17.80 12.35
N VAL A 407 -1.82 16.90 11.86
CA VAL A 407 -0.54 16.59 12.52
C VAL A 407 0.40 17.80 12.49
N ILE A 408 0.57 18.47 11.34
CA ILE A 408 1.39 19.68 11.23
C ILE A 408 0.86 20.79 12.13
N GLU A 409 -0.46 21.02 12.15
CA GLU A 409 -1.13 21.99 13.01
C GLU A 409 -0.94 21.66 14.49
N ARG A 410 -1.06 20.38 14.87
CA ARG A 410 -0.86 19.92 16.24
C ARG A 410 0.58 20.13 16.71
N ILE A 411 1.56 19.79 15.87
CA ILE A 411 2.99 20.05 16.12
C ILE A 411 3.21 21.55 16.30
N ALA A 412 2.76 22.38 15.35
CA ALA A 412 2.90 23.83 15.39
C ALA A 412 2.30 24.42 16.67
N GLY A 413 1.13 23.93 17.09
CA GLY A 413 0.47 24.31 18.34
C GLY A 413 1.31 24.05 19.59
N PHE A 414 2.11 22.97 19.63
CA PHE A 414 3.03 22.72 20.75
C PHE A 414 4.17 23.75 20.86
N PHE A 415 4.43 24.53 19.80
CA PHE A 415 5.38 25.65 19.80
C PHE A 415 4.68 27.02 19.92
N GLY A 416 3.36 27.05 20.12
CA GLY A 416 2.58 28.28 20.21
C GLY A 416 2.33 28.96 18.85
N TYR A 417 2.55 28.25 17.75
CA TYR A 417 2.27 28.74 16.39
C TYR A 417 0.85 28.36 15.97
N GLY A 418 0.15 29.29 15.35
CA GLY A 418 -1.20 29.12 14.85
C GLY A 418 -1.31 29.28 13.34
N ALA A 419 -2.53 29.49 12.88
CA ALA A 419 -2.83 29.61 11.45
C ALA A 419 -2.15 30.81 10.77
N ALA A 420 -1.73 31.84 11.52
CA ALA A 420 -1.01 32.98 10.95
C ALA A 420 0.41 32.59 10.54
N GLU A 421 1.15 31.94 11.43
CA GLU A 421 2.52 31.50 11.18
C GLU A 421 2.59 30.39 10.13
N ILE A 422 1.63 29.47 10.13
CA ILE A 422 1.53 28.43 9.10
C ILE A 422 1.32 29.06 7.72
N ARG A 423 0.38 30.02 7.59
CA ARG A 423 0.13 30.70 6.31
C ARG A 423 1.35 31.47 5.81
N ALA A 424 2.06 32.16 6.70
CA ALA A 424 3.32 32.83 6.34
C ALA A 424 4.35 31.82 5.81
N GLY A 425 4.51 30.67 6.49
CA GLY A 425 5.41 29.60 6.02
C GLY A 425 5.02 29.01 4.66
N LEU A 426 3.73 28.92 4.36
CA LEU A 426 3.22 28.43 3.08
C LEU A 426 3.48 29.40 1.91
N GLU A 427 3.69 30.69 2.18
CA GLU A 427 4.08 31.68 1.16
C GLU A 427 5.58 31.58 0.81
N GLU A 428 6.38 30.99 1.69
CA GLU A 428 7.84 30.88 1.58
C GLU A 428 8.33 29.43 1.39
N LEU A 429 7.48 28.55 0.85
CA LEU A 429 7.86 27.16 0.58
C LEU A 429 9.13 27.09 -0.29
N SER A 430 10.06 26.23 0.13
CA SER A 430 11.33 26.01 -0.57
C SER A 430 11.67 24.54 -0.64
N LEU A 431 12.64 24.20 -1.49
CA LEU A 431 13.23 22.86 -1.47
C LEU A 431 14.41 22.88 -0.50
N PHE A 432 14.45 21.89 0.39
CA PHE A 432 15.54 21.72 1.33
C PHE A 432 16.74 21.10 0.60
N ASP A 433 17.89 21.75 0.68
CA ASP A 433 19.12 21.22 0.11
C ASP A 433 19.74 20.18 1.07
N ASN A 434 19.71 18.92 0.65
CA ASN A 434 20.32 17.79 1.38
C ASN A 434 21.78 17.55 0.98
N SER A 435 22.39 18.46 0.21
CA SER A 435 23.81 18.35 -0.14
C SER A 435 24.66 18.40 1.13
N PRO A 436 25.64 17.48 1.31
CA PRO A 436 26.55 17.57 2.44
C PRO A 436 27.32 18.89 2.35
N GLY A 437 27.17 19.72 3.38
CA GLY A 437 27.93 20.96 3.57
C GLY A 437 29.38 20.71 3.94
#